data_AF-A0A9E3PXG0-F1
#
_entry.id   AF-A0A9E3PXG0-F1
#
_cell.length_a   1.000
_cell.length_b   1.000
_cell.length_c   1.000
_cell.angle_alpha   90.00
_cell.angle_beta   90.00
_cell.angle_gamma   90.00
#
_symmetry.space_group_name_H-M   'P 1'
#
loop_
_entity.id
_entity.type
_entity.pdbx_description
1 polymer ?
#
loop_
_entity_poly.entity_id
_entity_poly.type
_entity_poly.pdbx_seq_one_letter_code
_entity_poly.pdbx_strand_id
1 'polypeptide(L)'
;MAKPIPTRFSVFPENEAAAVAHLEARGYSPAAIEKDGCGLSVLIFSPLPDDQMFALAQALPVHLSAKIGFVMGDQPPFASKLDH
;
A
#
# COMPACT_ATOMS: atom_id res chain seq x y z
N MET A 1 -8.01 -4.87 21.51
CA MET A 1 -6.89 -5.36 20.68
C MET A 1 -7.05 -4.76 19.30
N ALA A 2 -6.09 -3.97 18.82
CA ALA A 2 -6.18 -3.36 17.51
C ALA A 2 -6.16 -4.45 16.43
N LYS A 3 -7.12 -4.41 15.50
CA LYS A 3 -7.18 -5.35 14.39
C LYS A 3 -5.94 -5.12 13.51
N PRO A 4 -5.21 -6.17 13.08
CA PRO A 4 -3.98 -6.00 12.32
C PRO A 4 -4.31 -5.32 10.97
N ILE A 5 -3.75 -4.13 10.74
CA ILE A 5 -4.12 -3.23 9.63
C ILE A 5 -3.22 -3.52 8.42
N PRO A 6 -3.78 -3.83 7.23
CA PRO A 6 -2.97 -4.07 6.04
C PRO A 6 -2.32 -2.77 5.55
N THR A 7 -1.07 -2.86 5.11
CA THR A 7 -0.36 -1.71 4.52
C THR A 7 -0.70 -1.60 3.04
N ARG A 8 -1.07 -0.41 2.58
CA ARG A 8 -1.40 -0.14 1.17
C ARG A 8 -0.37 0.83 0.58
N PHE A 9 0.06 0.58 -0.65
CA PHE A 9 1.03 1.42 -1.34
C PHE A 9 0.59 1.66 -2.78
N SER A 10 0.30 2.92 -3.11
CA SER A 10 -0.20 3.31 -4.43
C SER A 10 0.94 3.78 -5.34
N VAL A 11 1.07 3.13 -6.49
CA VAL A 11 2.03 3.46 -7.55
C VAL A 11 1.32 3.74 -8.85
N PHE A 12 1.98 4.48 -9.73
CA PHE A 12 1.52 4.60 -11.10
C PHE A 12 1.58 3.22 -11.78
N PRO A 13 0.61 2.90 -12.66
CA PRO A 13 0.55 1.59 -13.31
C PRO A 13 1.79 1.30 -14.16
N GLU A 14 2.43 2.33 -14.72
CA GLU A 14 3.71 2.20 -15.45
C GLU A 14 4.88 1.76 -14.56
N ASN A 15 4.80 2.02 -13.25
CA ASN A 15 5.82 1.71 -12.26
C ASN A 15 5.49 0.47 -11.43
N GLU A 16 4.36 -0.21 -11.68
CA GLU A 16 3.90 -1.37 -10.89
C GLU A 16 4.97 -2.46 -10.84
N ALA A 17 5.42 -2.93 -12.01
CA ALA A 17 6.41 -4.01 -12.10
C ALA A 17 7.75 -3.63 -11.45
N ALA A 18 8.20 -2.39 -11.63
CA ALA A 18 9.42 -1.88 -11.02
C ALA A 18 9.31 -1.77 -9.49
N ALA A 19 8.16 -1.30 -9.00
CA ALA A 19 7.89 -1.19 -7.57
C ALA A 19 7.83 -2.58 -6.90
N VAL A 20 7.16 -3.54 -7.53
CA VAL A 20 7.11 -4.92 -7.05
C VAL A 20 8.52 -5.53 -7.01
N ALA A 21 9.27 -5.46 -8.11
CA ALA A 21 10.63 -6.01 -8.17
C ALA A 21 11.56 -5.40 -7.10
N HIS A 22 11.45 -4.09 -6.86
CA HIS A 22 12.25 -3.40 -5.84
C HIS A 22 11.89 -3.84 -4.41
N LEU A 23 10.61 -4.10 -4.15
CA LEU A 23 10.12 -4.56 -2.85
C LEU A 23 10.48 -6.03 -2.62
N GLU A 24 10.32 -6.88 -3.63
CA GLU A 24 10.71 -8.30 -3.57
C GLU A 24 12.21 -8.47 -3.35
N ALA A 25 13.05 -7.65 -4.00
CA ALA A 25 14.50 -7.63 -3.77
C ALA A 25 14.87 -7.28 -2.31
N ARG A 26 13.97 -6.62 -1.58
CA ARG A 26 14.11 -6.26 -0.16
C ARG A 26 13.40 -7.23 0.78
N GLY A 27 12.81 -8.30 0.25
CA GLY A 27 12.09 -9.32 1.02
C GLY A 27 10.63 -9.00 1.32
N TYR A 28 10.05 -8.00 0.65
CA TYR A 28 8.65 -7.59 0.82
C TYR A 28 7.84 -7.89 -0.45
N SER A 29 7.08 -8.99 -0.44
CA SER A 29 6.12 -9.29 -1.51
C SER A 29 4.72 -8.80 -1.13
N PRO A 30 4.03 -8.05 -2.00
CA PRO A 30 2.64 -7.69 -1.76
C PRO A 30 1.76 -8.95 -1.75
N ALA A 31 0.80 -8.99 -0.82
CA ALA A 31 -0.18 -10.06 -0.72
C ALA A 31 -1.25 -9.96 -1.82
N ALA A 32 -1.58 -8.74 -2.25
CA ALA A 32 -2.48 -8.48 -3.36
C ALA A 32 -2.10 -7.19 -4.09
N ILE A 33 -2.51 -7.08 -5.35
CA ILE A 33 -2.39 -5.87 -6.16
C ILE A 33 -3.79 -5.53 -6.66
N GLU A 34 -4.29 -4.36 -6.28
CA GLU A 34 -5.58 -3.83 -6.74
C GLU A 34 -5.37 -2.60 -7.63
N LYS A 35 -6.40 -2.19 -8.38
CA LYS A 35 -6.40 -0.91 -9.07
C LYS A 35 -7.39 0.03 -8.38
N ASP A 36 -6.92 1.21 -8.01
CA ASP A 36 -7.75 2.25 -7.42
C ASP A 36 -8.65 2.91 -8.49
N GLY A 37 -9.72 3.57 -8.06
CA GLY A 37 -10.66 4.28 -8.95
C GLY A 37 -10.01 5.37 -9.82
N CYS A 38 -8.82 5.86 -9.42
CA CYS A 38 -8.01 6.78 -10.23
C CYS A 38 -7.05 6.09 -11.22
N GLY A 39 -7.08 4.77 -11.36
CA GLY A 39 -6.21 4.01 -12.28
C GLY A 39 -4.79 3.76 -11.73
N LEU A 40 -4.56 3.99 -10.43
CA LEU A 40 -3.30 3.67 -9.75
C LEU A 40 -3.27 2.20 -9.35
N SER A 41 -2.10 1.59 -9.36
CA SER A 41 -1.90 0.24 -8.82
C SER A 41 -1.63 0.32 -7.33
N VAL A 42 -2.41 -0.41 -6.53
CA VAL A 42 -2.35 -0.44 -5.07
C VAL A 42 -1.79 -1.78 -4.65
N LEU A 43 -0.55 -1.78 -4.17
CA LEU A 43 0.10 -2.94 -3.56
C LEU A 43 -0.39 -3.07 -2.12
N ILE A 44 -0.97 -4.20 -1.77
CA ILE A 44 -1.53 -4.49 -0.45
C ILE A 44 -0.65 -5.53 0.21
N PHE A 45 -0.10 -5.17 1.37
CA PHE A 45 0.72 -6.04 2.20
C PHE A 45 -0.11 -6.56 3.36
N SER A 46 0.16 -7.81 3.74
CA SER A 46 -0.35 -8.36 4.98
C SER A 46 0.02 -7.45 6.15
N PRO A 47 -0.81 -7.38 7.20
CA PRO A 47 -0.48 -6.59 8.37
C PRO A 47 0.82 -7.11 8.99
N LEU A 48 1.84 -6.26 8.93
CA LEU A 48 3.16 -6.52 9.50
C LEU A 48 3.19 -6.02 10.95
N PRO A 49 3.98 -6.65 11.84
CA PRO A 49 4.27 -6.09 13.15
C PRO A 49 4.97 -4.73 13.02
N ASP A 50 4.83 -3.85 14.01
CA ASP A 50 5.28 -2.45 13.95
C ASP A 50 6.74 -2.28 13.50
N ASP A 51 7.66 -3.13 13.99
CA ASP A 51 9.08 -3.14 13.57
C ASP A 51 9.25 -3.38 12.06
N GLN A 52 8.47 -4.30 11.51
CA GLN A 52 8.46 -4.64 10.07
C GLN A 52 7.72 -3.57 9.26
N MET A 53 6.73 -2.90 9.84
CA MET A 53 6.02 -1.79 9.20
C MET A 53 6.96 -0.59 8.99
N PHE A 54 7.81 -0.31 9.97
CA PHE A 54 8.81 0.76 9.88
C PHE A 54 9.93 0.43 8.87
N ALA A 55 10.33 -0.84 8.79
CA ALA A 55 11.27 -1.32 7.78
C ALA A 55 10.67 -1.29 6.37
N LEU A 56 9.40 -1.69 6.20
CA LEU A 56 8.67 -1.58 4.94
C LEU A 56 8.57 -0.12 4.50
N ALA A 57 8.23 0.80 5.40
CA ALA A 57 8.16 2.23 5.10
C ALA A 57 9.47 2.81 4.55
N GLN A 58 10.61 2.36 5.09
CA GLN A 58 11.93 2.73 4.57
C GLN A 58 12.30 1.99 3.27
N ALA A 59 11.75 0.79 3.07
CA ALA A 59 11.95 0.00 1.88
C ALA A 59 11.16 0.50 0.66
N LEU A 60 10.08 1.25 0.88
CA LEU A 60 9.21 1.76 -0.18
C LEU A 60 9.98 2.74 -1.11
N PRO A 61 9.91 2.54 -2.44
CA PRO A 61 10.53 3.45 -3.39
C PRO A 61 9.70 4.74 -3.49
N VAL A 62 10.01 5.72 -2.62
CA VAL A 62 9.33 7.03 -2.58
C VAL A 62 9.35 7.75 -3.94
N HIS A 63 10.39 7.51 -4.74
CA HIS A 63 10.56 8.06 -6.08
C HIS A 63 9.68 7.40 -7.16
N LEU A 64 9.16 6.19 -6.93
CA LEU A 64 8.22 5.49 -7.83
C LEU A 64 6.76 5.60 -7.35
N SER A 65 6.57 6.05 -6.11
CA SER A 65 5.27 6.20 -5.49
C SER A 65 4.55 7.45 -6.00
N ALA A 66 3.35 7.27 -6.57
CA ALA A 66 2.42 8.36 -6.80
C ALA A 66 1.93 8.97 -5.47
N LYS A 67 1.72 8.12 -4.46
CA LYS A 67 1.27 8.51 -3.11
C LYS A 67 1.53 7.38 -2.10
N ILE A 68 2.37 7.64 -1.10
CA ILE A 68 2.52 6.72 0.03
C ILE A 68 1.43 7.07 1.05
N GLY A 69 0.35 6.30 1.03
CA GLY A 69 -0.71 6.40 2.03
C GLY A 69 -0.64 5.22 2.99
N PHE A 70 -0.05 5.41 4.18
CA PHE A 70 -0.26 4.46 5.28
C PHE A 70 -1.70 4.62 5.78
N VAL A 71 -2.62 3.80 5.26
CA VAL A 71 -4.00 3.81 5.74
C VAL A 71 -4.04 3.07 7.07
N MET A 72 -3.86 3.83 8.15
CA MET A 72 -4.01 3.39 9.52
C MET A 72 -5.51 3.33 9.86
N GLY A 73 -6.24 2.35 9.33
CA GLY A 73 -7.66 2.16 9.65
C GLY A 73 -8.46 1.38 8.62
N ASP A 74 -9.48 0.65 9.09
CA ASP A 74 -10.36 -0.28 8.35
C ASP A 74 -11.23 0.38 7.25
N GLN A 75 -11.02 1.65 6.92
CA GLN A 75 -11.87 2.35 5.95
C GLN A 75 -11.07 3.39 5.15
N PRO A 76 -11.12 3.38 3.80
CA PRO A 76 -10.70 4.54 3.04
C PRO A 76 -11.59 5.74 3.43
N PRO A 77 -11.05 6.96 3.62
CA PRO A 77 -11.83 8.13 4.02
C PRO A 77 -12.86 8.60 2.96
N PHE A 78 -12.94 7.93 1.81
CA PHE A 78 -13.92 8.20 0.76
C PHE A 78 -15.14 7.25 0.77
N ALA A 79 -15.36 6.51 1.86
CA ALA A 79 -16.63 5.84 2.10
C ALA A 79 -17.62 6.77 2.86
N SER A 80 -17.88 7.96 2.31
CA SER A 80 -19.07 8.72 2.66
C SER A 80 -20.02 8.68 1.48
N LYS A 81 -20.81 7.62 1.41
CA LYS A 81 -22.15 7.76 0.85
C LYS A 81 -22.86 8.82 1.69
N LEU A 82 -23.28 9.91 1.06
CA LEU A 82 -24.42 10.66 1.55
C LEU A 82 -25.44 10.74 0.41
N ASP A 83 -26.22 9.67 0.32
CA ASP A 83 -27.54 9.66 -0.29
C ASP A 83 -28.51 9.95 0.88
N HIS A 84 -29.02 11.18 0.95
CA HIS A 84 -30.43 11.55 1.24
C HIS A 84 -30.56 13.07 1.31
#